data_AF-A0A1E8PJ23-F1
#
_entry.id   AF-A0A1E8PJ23-F1
#
_cell.length_a   1.000
_cell.length_b   1.000
_cell.length_c   1.000
_cell.angle_alpha   90.00
_cell.angle_beta   90.00
_cell.angle_gamma   90.00
#
_symmetry.space_group_name_H-M   'P 1'
#
loop_
_entity.id
_entity.type
_entity.pdbx_description
1 polymer ?
#
loop_
_entity_poly.entity_id
_entity_poly.type
_entity_poly.pdbx_seq_one_letter_code
_entity_poly.pdbx_strand_id
1 'polypeptide(L)'
;MSSSELNAVEHVYLIAGNLGLPGAPILNLALFYHPDDGSVSGEALITQSIAPPPGRVVIRPVSGPVHGLGLGKATRVFSLTGEYVVSVPPPAIGSYLAKFEATFVTDNNWSGHGSFSYGNQKIDNVPIAKRG
;
A
#
# COMPACT_ATOMS: atom_id res chain seq x y z
N MET A 1 24.13 10.69 29.24
CA MET A 1 22.91 10.47 28.46
C MET A 1 23.32 9.69 27.22
N SER A 2 22.95 8.40 27.15
CA SER A 2 23.38 7.48 26.09
C SER A 2 22.57 7.75 24.83
N SER A 3 23.24 7.73 23.68
CA SER A 3 22.73 7.98 22.33
C SER A 3 21.79 6.88 21.79
N SER A 4 20.90 6.34 22.64
CA SER A 4 20.06 5.16 22.38
C SER A 4 18.57 5.48 22.15
N GLU A 5 18.18 6.75 22.08
CA GLU A 5 16.75 7.16 22.03
C GLU A 5 16.22 7.43 20.62
N LEU A 6 17.06 7.30 19.58
CA LEU A 6 16.64 7.50 18.19
C LEU A 6 16.56 6.14 17.48
N ASN A 7 15.34 5.62 17.32
CA ASN A 7 15.10 4.54 16.38
C ASN A 7 14.93 5.13 14.98
N ALA A 8 15.68 4.59 14.03
CA ALA A 8 15.63 5.04 12.65
C ALA A 8 14.29 4.60 12.02
N VAL A 9 13.56 5.56 11.46
CA VAL A 9 12.42 5.28 10.59
C VAL A 9 12.93 4.52 9.37
N GLU A 10 12.40 3.33 9.10
CA GLU A 10 12.77 2.56 7.91
C GLU A 10 11.94 3.06 6.73
N HIS A 11 12.62 3.50 5.67
CA HIS A 11 11.96 3.82 4.40
C HIS A 11 11.81 2.53 3.59
N VAL A 12 10.57 2.19 3.23
CA VAL A 12 10.26 0.94 2.53
C VAL A 12 9.47 1.24 1.27
N TYR A 13 10.05 0.87 0.13
CA TYR A 13 9.36 0.90 -1.15
C TYR A 13 8.87 -0.49 -1.50
N LEU A 14 7.56 -0.66 -1.68
CA LEU A 14 6.97 -1.95 -2.00
C LEU A 14 6.24 -1.88 -3.34
N ILE A 15 6.22 -3.00 -4.03
CA ILE A 15 5.39 -3.22 -5.21
C ILE A 15 4.51 -4.43 -4.97
N ALA A 16 3.21 -4.27 -5.20
CA ALA A 16 2.23 -5.34 -5.10
C ALA A 16 1.39 -5.44 -6.37
N GLY A 17 1.18 -6.65 -6.86
CA GLY A 17 0.42 -6.90 -8.08
C GLY A 17 0.98 -8.03 -8.91
N ASN A 18 0.17 -8.58 -9.80
CA ASN A 18 0.61 -9.62 -10.71
C ASN A 18 1.29 -9.00 -11.94
N LEU A 19 2.60 -8.74 -11.81
CA LEU A 19 3.41 -8.05 -12.84
C LEU A 19 3.44 -8.78 -14.20
N GLY A 20 3.10 -10.07 -14.24
CA GLY A 20 3.03 -10.87 -15.46
C GLY A 20 1.69 -10.82 -16.19
N LEU A 21 0.67 -10.17 -15.62
CA LEU A 21 -0.67 -10.07 -16.23
C LEU A 21 -0.86 -8.68 -16.88
N PRO A 22 -0.95 -8.59 -18.23
CA PRO A 22 -1.22 -7.34 -18.91
C PRO A 22 -2.52 -6.68 -18.42
N GLY A 23 -2.46 -5.38 -18.15
CA GLY A 23 -3.61 -4.60 -17.68
C GLY A 23 -3.95 -4.77 -16.19
N ALA A 24 -3.32 -5.70 -15.47
CA ALA A 24 -3.55 -5.86 -14.04
C ALA A 24 -3.09 -4.62 -13.26
N PRO A 25 -3.84 -4.19 -12.23
CA PRO A 25 -3.40 -3.13 -11.34
C PRO A 25 -2.14 -3.49 -10.58
N ILE A 26 -1.21 -2.53 -10.56
CA ILE A 26 0.02 -2.58 -9.80
C ILE A 26 -0.06 -1.48 -8.74
N LEU A 27 0.03 -1.87 -7.48
CA LEU A 27 0.15 -0.99 -6.33
C LEU A 27 1.63 -0.74 -6.03
N ASN A 28 2.03 0.51 -6.00
CA ASN A 28 3.33 0.97 -5.55
C ASN A 28 3.15 1.67 -4.21
N LEU A 29 3.96 1.33 -3.21
CA LEU A 29 3.92 1.92 -1.89
C LEU A 29 5.26 2.58 -1.59
N ALA A 30 5.22 3.78 -1.01
CA ALA A 30 6.36 4.44 -0.40
C ALA A 30 5.99 4.70 1.06
N LEU A 31 6.54 3.91 1.98
CA LEU A 31 6.16 3.89 3.39
C LEU A 31 7.32 4.26 4.29
N PHE A 32 6.99 4.96 5.36
CA PHE A 32 7.79 5.19 6.54
C PHE A 32 7.32 4.20 7.61
N TYR A 33 8.14 3.21 7.94
CA TYR A 33 7.88 2.25 9.01
C TYR A 33 8.50 2.73 10.32
N HIS A 34 7.66 2.83 11.35
CA HIS A 34 8.02 3.21 12.70
C HIS A 34 8.03 1.94 13.55
N PRO A 35 9.21 1.35 13.84
CA PRO A 35 9.28 0.09 14.59
C PRO A 35 8.83 0.23 16.05
N ASP A 36 8.88 1.44 16.61
CA ASP A 36 8.63 1.71 18.03
C ASP A 36 7.15 1.55 18.41
N ASP A 37 6.26 2.05 17.56
CA ASP A 37 4.81 1.95 17.74
C ASP A 37 4.17 0.92 16.80
N GLY A 38 4.96 0.31 15.92
CA GLY A 38 4.48 -0.66 14.94
C GLY A 38 3.53 -0.03 13.94
N SER A 39 3.78 1.19 13.47
CA SER A 39 2.95 1.87 12.49
C SER A 39 3.67 2.11 11.15
N VAL A 40 2.89 2.22 10.09
CA VAL A 40 3.34 2.69 8.78
C VAL A 40 2.53 3.89 8.34
N SER A 41 3.19 4.83 7.68
CA SER A 41 2.56 5.95 7.00
C SER A 41 3.26 6.25 5.69
N GLY A 42 2.58 6.87 4.73
CA GLY A 42 3.21 7.24 3.47
C GLY A 42 2.20 7.42 2.34
N GLU A 43 2.53 6.88 1.18
CA GLU A 43 1.80 7.10 -0.06
C GLU A 43 1.60 5.81 -0.84
N ALA A 44 0.46 5.73 -1.53
CA ALA A 44 0.14 4.66 -2.45
C ALA A 44 -0.12 5.20 -3.85
N LEU A 45 0.38 4.48 -4.86
CA LEU A 45 0.19 4.75 -6.26
C LEU A 45 -0.27 3.48 -6.97
N ILE A 46 -1.49 3.49 -7.48
CA ILE A 46 -2.03 2.42 -8.31
C ILE A 46 -1.85 2.80 -9.77
N THR A 47 -1.28 1.89 -10.55
CA THR A 47 -1.09 2.04 -12.00
C THR A 47 -1.73 0.87 -12.74
N GLN A 48 -2.39 1.17 -13.86
CA GLN A 48 -2.99 0.20 -14.77
C GLN A 48 -2.72 0.59 -16.23
N SER A 49 -2.66 -0.41 -17.10
CA SER A 49 -2.52 -0.20 -18.56
C SER A 49 -3.88 0.10 -19.19
N ILE A 50 -4.53 1.18 -18.73
CA ILE A 50 -5.77 1.72 -19.31
C ILE A 50 -5.56 3.21 -19.62
N ALA A 51 -6.31 3.74 -20.58
CA ALA A 51 -6.17 5.12 -21.01
C ALA A 51 -6.36 6.09 -19.82
N PRO A 52 -5.60 7.20 -19.73
CA PRO A 52 -5.83 8.25 -18.75
C PRO A 52 -7.26 8.82 -18.83
N PRO A 53 -7.84 9.37 -17.74
CA PRO A 53 -7.30 9.49 -16.37
C PRO A 53 -7.35 8.25 -15.45
N PRO A 54 -8.15 7.18 -15.67
CA PRO A 54 -8.29 6.10 -14.67
C PRO A 54 -7.05 5.20 -14.50
N GLY A 55 -6.07 5.25 -15.42
CA GLY A 55 -4.87 4.40 -15.36
C GLY A 55 -3.87 4.76 -14.24
N ARG A 56 -4.11 5.84 -13.49
CA ARG A 56 -3.24 6.29 -12.39
C ARG A 56 -4.05 6.86 -11.23
N VAL A 57 -3.93 6.25 -10.06
CA VAL A 57 -4.59 6.71 -8.82
C VAL A 57 -3.52 6.95 -7.75
N VAL A 58 -3.48 8.17 -7.21
CA VAL A 58 -2.56 8.58 -6.14
C VAL A 58 -3.35 8.72 -4.84
N ILE A 59 -2.94 8.03 -3.79
CA ILE A 59 -3.57 8.07 -2.46
C ILE A 59 -2.54 8.59 -1.47
N ARG A 60 -2.84 9.76 -0.88
CA ARG A 60 -1.95 10.47 0.05
C ARG A 60 -2.83 11.21 1.08
N PRO A 61 -2.66 10.95 2.39
CA PRO A 61 -1.79 9.93 3.00
C PRO A 61 -2.41 8.52 2.98
N VAL A 62 -1.57 7.49 3.14
CA VAL A 62 -1.98 6.18 3.64
C VAL A 62 -1.33 5.90 4.98
N SER A 63 -2.02 5.18 5.86
CA SER A 63 -1.44 4.74 7.14
C SER A 63 -2.14 3.50 7.69
N GLY A 64 -1.47 2.85 8.63
CA GLY A 64 -2.07 1.78 9.43
C GLY A 64 -1.04 1.02 10.27
N PRO A 65 -1.50 0.01 11.02
CA PRO A 65 -0.65 -0.75 11.92
C PRO A 65 0.12 -1.86 11.21
N VAL A 66 1.25 -2.22 11.79
CA VAL A 66 2.08 -3.38 11.49
C VAL A 66 2.16 -4.24 12.75
N HIS A 67 1.64 -5.46 12.66
CA HIS A 67 1.66 -6.43 13.73
C HIS A 67 2.63 -7.57 13.40
N GLY A 68 3.60 -7.81 14.28
CA GLY A 68 4.40 -9.03 14.23
C GLY A 68 3.60 -10.21 14.77
N LEU A 69 3.48 -11.30 14.01
CA LEU A 69 2.75 -12.49 14.48
C LEU A 69 3.57 -13.37 15.44
N GLY A 70 4.87 -13.12 15.61
CA GLY A 70 5.74 -13.94 16.46
C GLY A 70 6.00 -15.37 15.94
N LEU A 71 5.62 -15.67 14.70
CA LEU A 71 5.77 -16.98 14.08
C LEU A 71 7.10 -17.09 13.30
N GLY A 72 8.00 -17.98 13.74
CA GLY A 72 9.17 -18.43 12.97
C GLY A 72 10.07 -17.30 12.45
N LYS A 73 10.46 -17.35 11.16
CA LYS A 73 11.31 -16.33 10.48
C LYS A 73 10.65 -14.93 10.33
N ALA A 74 9.59 -14.70 11.11
CA ALA A 74 8.72 -13.55 11.24
C ALA A 74 7.81 -13.31 10.05
N THR A 75 6.52 -13.25 10.36
CA THR A 75 5.41 -13.06 9.45
C THR A 75 4.65 -11.84 10.00
N ARG A 76 4.88 -10.66 9.43
CA ARG A 76 4.21 -9.41 9.81
C ARG A 76 2.92 -9.29 9.03
N VAL A 77 1.87 -8.78 9.66
CA VAL A 77 0.66 -8.36 8.98
C VAL A 77 0.59 -6.85 9.07
N PHE A 78 0.37 -6.17 7.95
CA PHE A 78 0.09 -4.75 7.97
C PHE A 78 -1.15 -4.44 7.16
N SER A 79 -1.90 -3.46 7.63
CA SER A 79 -3.01 -2.88 6.91
C SER A 79 -2.77 -1.41 6.64
N LEU A 80 -3.27 -0.93 5.50
CA LEU A 80 -3.22 0.46 5.10
C LEU A 80 -4.62 0.91 4.77
N THR A 81 -4.93 2.13 5.19
CA THR A 81 -6.16 2.82 4.79
C THR A 81 -5.79 4.20 4.27
N GLY A 82 -6.59 4.71 3.35
CA GLY A 82 -6.45 6.06 2.82
C GLY A 82 -7.67 6.44 2.00
N GLU A 83 -7.70 7.70 1.56
CA GLU A 83 -8.77 8.21 0.71
C GLU A 83 -8.17 8.99 -0.47
N TYR A 84 -8.91 9.01 -1.58
CA TYR A 84 -8.51 9.74 -2.78
C TYR A 84 -9.72 10.34 -3.48
N VAL A 85 -9.49 11.45 -4.18
CA VAL A 85 -10.55 12.15 -4.91
C VAL A 85 -10.79 11.47 -6.25
N VAL A 86 -12.05 11.13 -6.53
CA VAL A 86 -12.50 10.66 -7.84
C VAL A 86 -13.39 11.72 -8.47
N SER A 87 -13.00 12.20 -9.65
CA SER A 87 -13.83 13.07 -10.47
C SER A 87 -14.86 12.24 -11.24
N VAL A 88 -16.13 12.62 -11.15
CA VAL A 88 -17.18 11.96 -11.92
C VAL A 88 -17.02 12.38 -13.40
N PRO A 89 -17.06 11.43 -14.36
CA PRO A 89 -16.95 11.78 -15.76
C PRO A 89 -18.13 12.68 -16.21
N PRO A 90 -17.89 13.63 -17.13
CA PRO A 90 -18.97 14.41 -17.74
C PRO A 90 -20.06 13.50 -18.33
N PRO A 91 -21.35 13.89 -18.30
CA PRO A 91 -21.89 15.23 -18.01
C PRO A 91 -22.14 15.52 -16.53
N ALA A 92 -21.93 14.56 -15.63
CA ALA A 92 -22.10 14.79 -14.21
C ALA A 92 -20.97 15.70 -13.68
N ILE A 93 -21.35 16.70 -12.87
CA ILE A 93 -20.40 17.60 -12.21
C ILE A 93 -20.25 17.12 -10.77
N GLY A 94 -19.03 16.82 -10.37
CA GLY A 94 -18.72 16.52 -8.98
C GLY A 94 -17.47 15.68 -8.79
N SER A 95 -17.08 15.57 -7.55
CA SER A 95 -16.04 14.66 -7.08
C SER A 95 -16.48 14.03 -5.77
N TYR A 96 -16.06 12.80 -5.54
CA TYR A 96 -16.28 12.11 -4.27
C TYR A 96 -14.97 11.55 -3.73
N LEU A 97 -14.93 11.33 -2.41
CA LEU A 97 -13.83 10.62 -1.77
C LEU A 97 -14.07 9.13 -1.87
N ALA A 98 -13.16 8.43 -2.52
CA ALA A 98 -13.12 6.97 -2.56
C ALA A 98 -12.13 6.46 -1.53
N LYS A 99 -12.46 5.31 -0.93
CA LYS A 99 -11.61 4.64 0.05
C LYS A 99 -10.59 3.74 -0.65
N PHE A 100 -9.43 3.65 -0.03
CA PHE A 100 -8.38 2.69 -0.32
C PHE A 100 -8.13 1.86 0.94
N GLU A 101 -8.06 0.55 0.77
CA GLU A 101 -7.68 -0.37 1.84
C GLU A 101 -6.69 -1.39 1.28
N ALA A 102 -5.70 -1.77 2.07
CA ALA A 102 -4.81 -2.86 1.73
C ALA A 102 -4.43 -3.65 2.97
N THR A 103 -4.24 -4.96 2.80
CA THR A 103 -3.82 -5.88 3.86
C THR A 103 -2.81 -6.84 3.28
N PHE A 104 -1.64 -6.91 3.89
CA PHE A 104 -0.56 -7.77 3.44
C PHE A 104 0.04 -8.55 4.59
N VAL A 105 0.45 -9.78 4.27
CA VAL A 105 1.23 -10.65 5.14
C VAL A 105 2.61 -10.79 4.51
N THR A 106 3.66 -10.43 5.24
CA THR A 106 5.04 -10.38 4.73
C THR A 106 6.02 -11.00 5.70
N ASP A 107 7.15 -11.45 5.18
CA ASP A 107 8.31 -11.80 6.00
C ASP A 107 9.07 -10.55 6.48
N ASN A 108 10.17 -10.74 7.21
CA ASN A 108 11.06 -9.64 7.61
C ASN A 108 11.72 -8.89 6.43
N ASN A 109 11.71 -9.46 5.22
CA ASN A 109 12.22 -8.82 4.01
C ASN A 109 11.12 -8.08 3.25
N TRP A 110 9.92 -7.92 3.84
CA TRP A 110 8.75 -7.34 3.20
C TRP A 110 8.32 -8.06 1.93
N SER A 111 8.58 -9.37 1.87
CA SER A 111 8.16 -10.27 0.81
C SER A 111 6.97 -11.11 1.28
N GLY A 112 5.92 -11.20 0.48
CA GLY A 112 4.75 -11.99 0.84
C GLY A 112 3.59 -11.74 -0.10
N HIS A 113 2.37 -11.88 0.42
CA HIS A 113 1.13 -11.77 -0.35
C HIS A 113 0.06 -10.99 0.41
N GLY A 114 -0.94 -10.50 -0.32
CA GLY A 114 -2.08 -9.85 0.29
C GLY A 114 -3.12 -9.41 -0.73
N SER A 115 -3.87 -8.39 -0.34
CA SER A 115 -4.97 -7.83 -1.13
C SER A 115 -5.04 -6.33 -0.95
N PHE A 116 -5.55 -5.65 -1.96
CA PHE A 116 -5.90 -4.23 -1.86
C PHE A 116 -7.20 -3.93 -2.62
N SER A 117 -7.91 -2.91 -2.16
CA SER A 117 -9.15 -2.43 -2.74
C SER A 117 -9.09 -0.92 -2.95
N TYR A 118 -9.74 -0.47 -4.02
CA TYR A 118 -9.87 0.94 -4.38
C TYR A 118 -11.09 1.10 -5.28
N GLY A 119 -11.93 2.09 -4.98
CA GLY A 119 -13.22 2.24 -5.65
C GLY A 119 -14.04 0.94 -5.55
N ASN A 120 -14.45 0.40 -6.69
CA ASN A 120 -15.20 -0.86 -6.77
C ASN A 120 -14.30 -2.07 -7.10
N GLN A 121 -12.98 -1.91 -7.12
CA GLN A 121 -12.05 -2.98 -7.45
C GLN A 121 -11.49 -3.57 -6.16
N LYS A 122 -11.47 -4.90 -6.10
CA LYS A 122 -10.79 -5.67 -5.06
C LYS A 122 -9.85 -6.65 -5.74
N ILE A 123 -8.58 -6.58 -5.36
CA ILE A 123 -7.50 -7.35 -5.96
C ILE A 123 -6.95 -8.24 -4.88
N ASP A 124 -7.19 -9.54 -5.00
CA ASP A 124 -6.84 -10.54 -4.01
C ASP A 124 -5.63 -11.37 -4.43
N ASN A 125 -4.94 -11.92 -3.43
CA ASN A 125 -3.83 -12.85 -3.60
C ASN A 125 -2.74 -12.33 -4.57
N VAL A 126 -2.28 -11.11 -4.34
CA VAL A 126 -1.18 -10.52 -5.12
C VAL A 126 0.14 -10.64 -4.37
N PRO A 127 1.25 -10.90 -5.07
CA PRO A 127 2.56 -10.81 -4.47
C PRO A 127 2.89 -9.37 -4.12
N ILE A 128 3.60 -9.20 -3.01
CA ILE A 128 4.21 -7.95 -2.57
C ILE A 128 5.68 -8.20 -2.24
N ALA A 129 6.55 -7.28 -2.64
CA ALA A 129 7.97 -7.34 -2.35
C ALA A 129 8.59 -5.94 -2.27
N LYS A 130 9.77 -5.84 -1.66
CA LYS A 130 10.60 -4.62 -1.79
C LYS A 130 10.87 -4.35 -3.26
N ARG A 131 10.69 -3.09 -3.63
CA ARG A 131 11.15 -2.55 -4.90
C ARG A 131 12.61 -2.16 -4.73
N GLY A 132 13.49 -2.83 -5.47
CA GLY A 132 14.91 -2.51 -5.56
C GLY A 132 15.20 -1.20 -6.29
#